data_AF-A0AAD6RAK8-F1
#
_entry.id   AF-A0AAD6RAK8-F1
#
_cell.length_a   1.000
_cell.length_b   1.000
_cell.length_c   1.000
_cell.angle_alpha   90.00
_cell.angle_beta   90.00
_cell.angle_gamma   90.00
#
_symmetry.space_group_name_H-M   'P 1'
#
loop_
_entity.id
_entity.type
_entity.pdbx_description
1 polymer ?
#
loop_
_entity_poly.entity_id
_entity_poly.type
_entity_poly.pdbx_seq_one_letter_code
_entity_poly.pdbx_strand_id
1 'polypeptide(L)'
;MGSLLNLKVLKLDDNYLGGYVPEEIGNLTKLQQLNFRSNNFFGGIPSSVLYLKEMEILDSRENYLSMEISNDIGDLTKFPTLAFYFILLISWTYF
;
A
#
# COMPACT_ATOMS: atom_id res chain seq x y z
N MET A 1 -22.94 0.54 1.57
CA MET A 1 -21.54 0.10 1.80
C MET A 1 -21.54 -0.81 3.00
N GLY A 2 -21.88 -2.09 2.77
CA GLY A 2 -21.91 -3.09 3.83
C GLY A 2 -20.49 -3.31 4.33
N SER A 3 -20.32 -3.22 5.65
CA SER A 3 -19.09 -3.44 6.38
C SER A 3 -18.40 -4.74 5.95
N LEU A 4 -17.41 -4.63 5.06
CA LEU A 4 -16.45 -5.68 4.71
C LEU A 4 -15.39 -5.86 5.82
N LEU A 5 -15.77 -5.61 7.08
CA LEU A 5 -14.85 -5.63 8.22
C LEU A 5 -14.15 -6.99 8.41
N ASN A 6 -14.68 -8.07 7.84
CA ASN A 6 -14.08 -9.40 7.88
C ASN A 6 -13.30 -9.76 6.60
N LEU A 7 -13.17 -8.84 5.64
CA LEU A 7 -12.45 -9.09 4.41
C LEU A 7 -10.95 -9.24 4.71
N LYS A 8 -10.41 -10.41 4.37
CA LYS A 8 -8.99 -10.73 4.56
C LYS A 8 -8.15 -10.52 3.31
N VAL A 9 -8.76 -10.66 2.14
CA VAL A 9 -8.05 -10.59 0.86
C VAL A 9 -8.83 -9.70 -0.09
N LEU A 10 -8.16 -8.67 -0.60
CA LEU A 10 -8.66 -7.79 -1.66
C LEU A 10 -7.68 -7.86 -2.83
N LYS A 11 -8.13 -8.42 -3.96
CA LYS A 11 -7.37 -8.53 -5.21
C LYS A 11 -8.05 -7.72 -6.30
N LEU A 12 -7.30 -6.79 -6.86
CA LEU A 12 -7.68 -5.84 -7.90
C LEU A 12 -6.65 -5.81 -9.03
N ASP A 13 -5.72 -6.77 -9.04
CA ASP A 13 -4.60 -6.82 -9.98
C ASP A 13 -5.02 -6.94 -11.45
N ASP A 14 -4.17 -6.43 -12.34
CA ASP A 14 -4.32 -6.51 -13.81
C ASP A 14 -5.62 -5.89 -14.33
N ASN A 15 -5.87 -4.64 -13.92
CA ASN A 15 -7.02 -3.86 -14.35
C ASN A 15 -6.59 -2.47 -14.84
N TYR A 16 -7.56 -1.69 -15.33
CA TYR A 16 -7.35 -0.29 -15.72
C TYR A 16 -7.81 0.70 -14.64
N LEU A 17 -7.90 0.28 -13.37
CA LEU A 17 -8.34 1.14 -12.28
C LEU A 17 -7.33 2.27 -12.07
N GLY A 18 -7.80 3.47 -11.75
CA GLY A 18 -6.92 4.62 -11.52
C GLY A 18 -7.53 5.63 -10.56
N GLY A 19 -6.79 6.72 -10.33
CA GLY A 19 -7.10 7.66 -9.25
C GLY A 19 -6.16 7.48 -8.06
N TYR A 20 -6.54 8.10 -6.94
CA TYR A 20 -5.88 7.88 -5.65
C TYR A 20 -6.38 6.60 -5.00
N VAL A 21 -5.52 5.98 -4.19
CA VAL A 21 -5.94 4.88 -3.32
C VAL A 21 -6.83 5.47 -2.20
N PRO A 22 -8.09 5.01 -2.04
CA PRO A 22 -9.02 5.59 -1.08
C PRO A 22 -8.63 5.31 0.37
N GLU A 23 -8.79 6.30 1.27
CA GLU A 23 -8.47 6.15 2.69
C GLU A 23 -9.33 5.09 3.39
N GLU A 24 -10.51 4.82 2.85
CA GLU A 24 -11.49 3.85 3.36
C GLU A 24 -10.97 2.41 3.33
N ILE A 25 -9.92 2.11 2.56
CA ILE A 25 -9.24 0.80 2.64
C ILE A 25 -8.69 0.58 4.06
N GLY A 26 -8.30 1.64 4.77
CA GLY A 26 -7.89 1.57 6.18
C GLY A 26 -8.99 1.14 7.14
N ASN A 27 -10.27 1.15 6.74
CA ASN A 27 -11.37 0.63 7.55
C ASN A 27 -11.44 -0.91 7.52
N LEU A 28 -10.72 -1.57 6.59
CA LEU A 28 -10.67 -3.03 6.47
C LEU A 28 -9.69 -3.62 7.49
N THR A 29 -10.01 -3.47 8.77
CA THR A 29 -9.09 -3.80 9.89
C THR A 29 -8.66 -5.27 9.99
N LYS A 30 -9.35 -6.18 9.27
CA LYS A 30 -9.00 -7.61 9.13
C LYS A 30 -8.29 -7.95 7.83
N LEU A 31 -7.95 -6.95 7.01
CA LEU A 31 -7.31 -7.17 5.72
C LEU A 31 -5.88 -7.65 5.93
N GLN A 32 -5.57 -8.79 5.33
CA GLN A 32 -4.28 -9.46 5.36
C GLN A 32 -3.55 -9.32 4.04
N GLN A 33 -4.28 -9.26 2.93
CA GLN A 33 -3.70 -9.15 1.59
C GLN A 33 -4.43 -8.08 0.79
N LEU A 34 -3.67 -7.11 0.30
CA LEU A 34 -4.11 -6.11 -0.65
C LEU A 34 -3.22 -6.18 -1.89
N ASN A 35 -3.79 -6.61 -3.01
CA ASN A 35 -3.13 -6.62 -4.31
C ASN A 35 -3.89 -5.70 -5.26
N PHE A 36 -3.22 -4.67 -5.76
CA PHE A 36 -3.72 -3.81 -6.83
C PHE A 36 -2.64 -3.55 -7.88
N ARG A 37 -1.73 -4.52 -8.03
CA ARG A 37 -0.67 -4.51 -9.03
C ARG A 37 -1.23 -4.27 -10.45
N SER A 38 -0.43 -3.70 -11.36
CA SER A 38 -0.79 -3.54 -12.78
C SER A 38 -2.08 -2.73 -12.94
N ASN A 39 -2.08 -1.52 -12.42
CA ASN A 39 -3.18 -0.58 -12.53
C ASN A 39 -2.64 0.83 -12.80
N ASN A 40 -3.53 1.81 -12.85
CA ASN A 40 -3.24 3.22 -13.11
C ASN A 40 -3.40 4.10 -11.85
N PHE A 41 -3.19 3.56 -10.64
CA PHE A 41 -3.25 4.35 -9.40
C PHE A 41 -2.06 5.30 -9.31
N PHE A 42 -2.28 6.50 -8.77
CA PHE A 42 -1.27 7.54 -8.60
C PHE A 42 -1.36 8.23 -7.24
N GLY A 43 -0.37 9.08 -6.93
CA GLY A 43 -0.20 9.69 -5.60
C GLY A 43 0.38 8.70 -4.59
N GLY A 44 0.15 8.95 -3.30
CA GLY A 44 0.66 8.11 -2.21
C GLY A 44 -0.31 7.00 -1.77
N ILE A 45 0.23 5.99 -1.09
CA ILE A 45 -0.57 5.02 -0.35
C ILE A 45 -1.02 5.69 0.97
N PRO A 46 -2.32 5.72 1.30
CA PRO A 46 -2.80 6.30 2.54
C PRO A 46 -2.15 5.65 3.76
N SER A 47 -1.79 6.49 4.74
CA SER A 47 -1.22 6.02 6.01
C SER A 47 -2.15 5.03 6.72
N SER A 48 -3.46 5.17 6.55
CA SER A 48 -4.48 4.25 7.08
C SER A 48 -4.27 2.80 6.61
N VAL A 49 -3.77 2.57 5.39
CA VAL A 49 -3.44 1.23 4.86
C VAL A 49 -2.14 0.72 5.48
N LEU A 50 -1.16 1.60 5.69
CA LEU A 50 0.14 1.26 6.30
C LEU A 50 0.02 0.88 7.79
N TYR A 51 -1.06 1.32 8.45
CA TYR A 51 -1.33 1.02 9.87
C TYR A 51 -2.30 -0.15 10.09
N LEU A 52 -2.67 -0.89 9.04
CA LEU A 52 -3.49 -2.10 9.16
C LEU A 52 -2.71 -3.21 9.87
N LYS A 53 -3.15 -3.56 11.09
CA LYS A 53 -2.42 -4.46 11.99
C LYS A 53 -2.32 -5.91 11.51
N GLU A 54 -3.27 -6.35 10.70
CA GLU A 54 -3.32 -7.72 10.18
C GLU A 54 -2.73 -7.83 8.76
N MET A 55 -2.24 -6.73 8.18
CA MET A 55 -1.70 -6.72 6.81
C MET A 55 -0.39 -7.50 6.73
N GLU A 56 -0.37 -8.50 5.85
CA GLU A 56 0.78 -9.37 5.59
C GLU A 56 1.37 -9.10 4.20
N ILE A 57 0.51 -8.82 3.22
CA ILE A 57 0.90 -8.64 1.82
C ILE A 57 0.27 -7.37 1.26
N LEU A 58 1.12 -6.44 0.83
CA LEU A 58 0.74 -5.26 0.06
C LEU A 58 1.49 -5.30 -1.28
N ASP A 59 0.78 -5.57 -2.37
CA ASP A 59 1.33 -5.52 -3.73
C ASP A 59 0.71 -4.36 -4.51
N SER A 60 1.52 -3.33 -4.72
CA SER A 60 1.17 -2.09 -5.41
C SER A 60 2.02 -1.85 -6.66
N ARG A 61 2.81 -2.85 -7.07
CA ARG A 61 3.75 -2.74 -8.20
C ARG A 61 3.01 -2.40 -9.49
N GLU A 62 3.73 -1.88 -10.48
CA GLU A 62 3.15 -1.58 -11.80
C GLU A 62 1.94 -0.63 -11.70
N ASN A 63 2.10 0.43 -10.90
CA ASN A 63 1.23 1.60 -10.80
C ASN A 63 2.08 2.88 -10.93
N TYR A 64 1.43 4.05 -10.94
CA TYR A 64 2.06 5.37 -10.97
C TYR A 64 2.16 6.03 -9.58
N LEU A 65 2.26 5.23 -8.52
CA LEU A 65 2.33 5.73 -7.15
C LEU A 65 3.63 6.51 -6.92
N SER A 66 3.50 7.71 -6.37
CA SER A 66 4.63 8.53 -5.92
C SER A 66 4.82 8.38 -4.41
N MET A 67 6.06 8.42 -3.94
CA MET A 67 6.33 8.72 -2.54
C MET A 67 6.19 10.23 -2.30
N GLU A 68 5.01 10.81 -2.54
CA GLU A 68 4.65 11.95 -1.71
C GLU A 68 4.28 11.36 -0.36
N ILE A 69 5.31 11.22 0.47
CA ILE A 69 5.14 11.03 1.90
C ILE A 69 4.30 12.23 2.33
N SER A 70 2.99 12.02 2.50
CA SER A 70 2.16 12.95 3.27
C SER A 70 2.98 13.29 4.51
N ASN A 71 3.15 14.59 4.81
CA ASN A 71 4.11 15.11 5.79
C ASN A 71 3.98 14.56 7.23
N ASP A 72 3.16 13.54 7.46
CA ASP A 72 3.01 12.77 8.67
C ASP A 72 3.96 11.56 8.67
N ILE A 73 5.28 11.81 8.73
CA ILE A 73 6.24 10.80 9.21
C ILE A 73 6.00 10.63 10.72
N GLY A 74 4.93 9.90 11.04
CA GLY A 74 4.74 9.26 12.33
C GLY A 74 5.73 8.11 12.46
N ASP A 75 6.87 8.40 13.06
CA ASP A 75 7.81 7.45 13.68
C ASP A 75 8.06 6.15 12.89
N LEU A 76 8.89 6.25 11.84
CA LEU A 76 9.36 5.12 11.03
C LEU A 76 10.40 4.23 11.75
N THR A 77 10.68 4.45 13.04
CA THR A 77 11.63 3.61 13.79
C THR A 77 11.11 2.21 14.10
N LYS A 78 9.83 1.91 13.81
CA LYS A 78 9.20 0.61 14.12
C LYS A 78 9.27 -0.45 13.02
N PHE A 79 9.81 -0.14 11.84
CA PHE A 79 9.90 -1.11 10.73
C PHE A 79 11.35 -1.32 10.24
N PRO A 80 12.21 -2.00 11.04
CA PRO A 80 13.59 -2.29 10.63
C PRO A 80 13.69 -3.17 9.37
N THR A 81 12.67 -3.97 9.06
CA THR A 81 12.70 -4.91 7.91
C THR A 81 12.25 -4.28 6.60
N LEU A 82 11.24 -3.40 6.63
CA LEU A 82 10.67 -2.80 5.41
C LEU A 82 11.55 -1.67 4.87
N ALA A 83 12.14 -0.86 5.75
CA ALA A 83 13.09 0.19 5.37
C ALA A 83 14.36 -0.39 4.71
N PHE A 84 14.85 -1.53 5.19
CA PHE A 84 16.01 -2.22 4.62
C PHE A 84 15.75 -2.74 3.19
N TYR A 85 14.55 -3.30 2.94
CA TYR A 85 14.18 -3.77 1.60
C TYR A 85 13.98 -2.60 0.62
N PHE A 86 13.48 -1.46 1.13
CA PHE A 86 13.29 -0.25 0.34
C PHE A 86 14.61 0.42 -0.09
N ILE A 87 15.62 0.47 0.79
CA ILE A 87 16.96 1.00 0.46
C ILE A 87 17.66 0.12 -0.59
N LEU A 88 17.47 -1.20 -0.51
CA LEU A 88 18.02 -2.13 -1.50
C LEU A 88 17.38 -1.99 -2.88
N LEU A 89 16.09 -1.69 -3.00
CA LEU A 89 15.46 -1.51 -4.31
C LEU A 89 15.95 -0.26 -5.07
N ILE A 90 16.31 0.81 -4.36
CA ILE A 90 16.84 2.05 -4.98
C ILE A 90 18.27 1.84 -5.51
N SER A 91 19.03 0.89 -4.95
CA SER A 91 20.40 0.59 -5.38
C SER A 91 20.47 -0.29 -6.64
N TRP A 92 19.35 -0.86 -7.11
CA TRP A 92 19.31 -1.71 -8.32
C TRP A 92 18.68 -1.01 -9.54
N THR A 93 18.21 0.23 -9.41
CA THR A 93 17.66 1.02 -10.54
C THR A 93 18.65 2.02 -11.16
N TYR A 94 19.94 1.92 -10.83
CA TYR A 94 21.02 2.66 -11.52
C TYR A 94 21.95 1.70 -12.27
N PHE A 95 21.42 1.02 -13.29
CA PHE A 95 22.15 0.57 -14.49
C PHE A 95 21.19 0.60 -15.68
#